data_AF-A0A519VQX6-F1
#
_entry.id   AF-A0A519VQX6-F1
#
_cell.length_a   1.000
_cell.length_b   1.000
_cell.length_c   1.000
_cell.angle_alpha   90.00
_cell.angle_beta   90.00
_cell.angle_gamma   90.00
#
_symmetry.space_group_name_H-M   'P 1'
#
loop_
_entity.id
_entity.type
_entity.pdbx_description
1 polymer ?
#
loop_
_entity_poly.entity_id
_entity_poly.type
_entity_poly.pdbx_seq_one_letter_code
_entity_poly.pdbx_strand_id
1 'polypeptide(L)'
;MTRFFNHLRWLAVSLLATSPALAQMTPLVLPPLPAPRDTSFTVHSAFVKAKKTNPGISIARPPVPAGIGVQANVPYCTLGSRTLRADVCYPTQKRRGGYPAVLFIHGGGWRSGSREQHLPMAQQLAARGYV
;
A
#
# COMPACT_ATOMS: atom_id res chain seq x y z
N MET A 1 52.43 73.27 -36.29
CA MET A 1 53.13 72.49 -37.34
C MET A 1 53.36 71.11 -36.74
N THR A 2 52.88 69.97 -37.23
CA THR A 2 52.55 69.55 -38.59
C THR A 2 51.68 68.29 -38.51
N ARG A 3 50.54 68.30 -39.23
CA ARG A 3 49.83 67.23 -39.98
C ARG A 3 50.15 65.75 -39.62
N PHE A 4 49.20 64.82 -39.58
CA PHE A 4 48.51 64.27 -40.76
C PHE A 4 47.45 63.24 -40.32
N PHE A 5 46.32 63.25 -41.01
CA PHE A 5 45.26 62.24 -41.02
C PHE A 5 45.78 60.87 -41.47
N ASN A 6 45.22 59.79 -40.94
CA ASN A 6 44.96 58.61 -41.76
C ASN A 6 43.70 57.85 -41.29
N HIS A 7 42.82 57.58 -42.24
CA HIS A 7 41.56 56.85 -42.06
C HIS A 7 41.78 55.36 -42.29
N LEU A 8 41.16 54.50 -41.46
CA LEU A 8 40.87 53.13 -41.86
C LEU A 8 39.57 52.63 -41.20
N ARG A 9 38.58 52.38 -42.05
CA ARG A 9 37.25 51.83 -41.71
C ARG A 9 37.38 50.34 -41.40
N TRP A 10 36.70 49.85 -40.37
CA TRP A 10 36.31 48.45 -40.26
C TRP A 10 34.85 48.34 -39.82
N LEU A 11 34.05 47.70 -40.69
CA LEU A 11 32.67 47.28 -40.44
C LEU A 11 32.69 46.15 -39.39
N ALA A 12 31.98 46.33 -38.28
CA ALA A 12 31.67 45.22 -37.37
C ALA A 12 30.23 44.77 -37.61
N VAL A 13 30.10 43.66 -38.34
CA VAL A 13 28.86 42.89 -38.49
C VAL A 13 28.51 42.32 -37.11
N SER A 14 27.38 42.73 -36.55
CA SER A 14 26.86 42.16 -35.30
C SER A 14 26.18 40.82 -35.61
N LEU A 15 26.83 39.72 -35.24
CA LEU A 15 26.26 38.37 -35.28
C LEU A 15 25.10 38.28 -34.27
N LEU A 16 23.88 38.00 -34.73
CA LEU A 16 22.80 37.52 -33.86
C LEU A 16 23.14 36.10 -33.39
N ALA A 17 23.47 35.94 -32.10
CA ALA A 17 23.57 34.64 -31.46
C ALA A 17 22.17 34.12 -31.13
N THR A 18 21.61 33.25 -31.96
CA THR A 18 20.41 32.47 -31.62
C THR A 18 20.81 31.31 -30.71
N SER A 19 20.48 31.39 -29.42
CA SER A 19 20.69 30.30 -28.47
C SER A 19 19.78 29.11 -28.82
N PRO A 20 20.29 27.88 -28.97
CA PRO A 20 19.42 26.71 -29.01
C PRO A 20 19.00 26.41 -27.58
N ALA A 21 17.72 26.55 -27.28
CA ALA A 21 17.16 25.98 -26.06
C ALA A 21 17.21 24.45 -26.19
N LEU A 22 18.26 23.82 -25.67
CA LEU A 22 18.31 22.38 -25.50
C LEU A 22 17.21 22.00 -24.50
N ALA A 23 16.11 21.45 -25.00
CA ALA A 23 15.13 20.75 -24.18
C ALA A 23 15.85 19.57 -23.52
N GLN A 24 16.14 19.69 -22.23
CA GLN A 24 16.66 18.59 -21.44
C GLN A 24 15.54 17.56 -21.29
N MET A 25 15.60 16.47 -22.06
CA MET A 25 14.77 15.30 -21.81
C MET A 25 15.30 14.63 -20.54
N THR A 26 14.74 14.97 -19.37
CA THR A 26 14.97 14.20 -18.16
C THR A 26 14.37 12.81 -18.35
N PRO A 27 15.16 11.72 -18.28
CA PRO A 27 14.61 10.38 -18.35
C PRO A 27 13.68 10.15 -17.16
N LEU A 28 12.53 9.54 -17.45
CA LEU A 28 11.52 9.19 -16.46
C LEU A 28 12.08 8.07 -15.57
N VAL A 29 12.70 8.44 -14.45
CA VAL A 29 13.14 7.49 -13.43
C VAL A 29 11.91 7.02 -12.66
N LEU A 30 11.44 5.81 -12.94
CA LEU A 30 10.37 5.20 -12.16
C LEU A 30 10.87 4.96 -10.71
N PRO A 31 10.07 5.29 -9.68
CA PRO A 31 10.44 4.98 -8.32
C PRO A 31 10.60 3.45 -8.15
N PRO A 32 11.55 2.98 -7.32
CA PRO A 32 11.72 1.55 -7.08
C PRO A 32 10.42 0.94 -6.55
N LEU A 33 10.04 -0.22 -7.10
CA LEU A 33 8.86 -0.93 -6.64
C LEU A 33 8.99 -1.27 -5.15
N PRO A 34 7.88 -1.26 -4.39
CA PRO A 34 7.90 -1.69 -3.00
C PRO A 34 8.48 -3.11 -2.91
N ALA A 35 9.29 -3.37 -1.87
CA ALA A 35 9.79 -4.72 -1.61
C ALA A 35 8.60 -5.71 -1.52
N PRO A 36 8.73 -6.93 -2.10
CA PRO A 36 7.66 -7.92 -2.06
C PRO A 36 7.22 -8.25 -0.62
N ARG A 37 5.92 -8.38 -0.40
CA ARG A 37 5.36 -8.77 0.91
C ARG A 37 5.76 -10.20 1.25
N ASP A 38 6.29 -10.43 2.45
CA ASP A 38 6.51 -11.76 2.99
C ASP A 38 5.17 -12.44 3.36
N THR A 39 4.88 -13.61 2.79
CA THR A 39 3.64 -14.37 3.01
C THR A 39 3.85 -15.72 3.71
N SER A 40 5.06 -15.96 4.24
CA SER A 40 5.44 -17.24 4.89
C SER A 40 4.53 -17.65 6.05
N PHE A 41 3.93 -16.68 6.76
CA PHE A 41 3.01 -16.91 7.89
C PHE A 41 1.54 -16.70 7.53
N THR A 42 1.12 -16.84 6.27
CA THR A 42 -0.30 -16.74 5.88
C THR A 42 -1.02 -18.09 5.96
N VAL A 43 -2.36 -18.08 6.06
CA VAL A 43 -3.19 -19.30 6.01
C VAL A 43 -2.90 -20.13 4.75
N HIS A 44 -2.71 -19.46 3.62
CA HIS A 44 -2.40 -20.12 2.34
C HIS A 44 -1.06 -20.84 2.38
N SER A 45 0.03 -20.17 2.77
CA SER A 45 1.36 -20.78 2.85
C SER A 45 1.40 -21.93 3.86
N ALA A 46 0.73 -21.77 5.01
CA ALA A 46 0.59 -22.83 6.00
C ALA A 46 -0.16 -24.04 5.42
N PHE A 47 -1.26 -23.82 4.69
CA PHE A 47 -2.01 -24.87 4.00
C PHE A 47 -1.17 -25.60 2.95
N VAL A 48 -0.50 -24.87 2.05
CA VAL A 48 0.36 -25.46 1.01
C VAL A 48 1.46 -26.32 1.64
N LYS A 49 2.08 -25.86 2.73
CA LYS A 49 3.08 -26.62 3.47
C LYS A 49 2.48 -27.89 4.08
N ALA A 50 1.37 -27.78 4.81
CA ALA A 50 0.75 -28.89 5.54
C ALA A 50 0.14 -29.94 4.60
N LYS A 51 -0.35 -29.54 3.41
CA LYS A 51 -0.95 -30.45 2.42
C LYS A 51 0.03 -31.50 1.91
N LYS A 52 1.34 -31.20 1.90
CA LYS A 52 2.41 -32.13 1.49
C LYS A 52 2.47 -33.37 2.38
N THR A 53 2.22 -33.21 3.67
CA THR A 53 2.29 -34.28 4.68
C THR A 53 0.91 -34.77 5.10
N ASN A 54 -0.15 -34.01 4.84
CA ASN A 54 -1.52 -34.40 5.17
C ASN A 54 -2.49 -34.08 4.02
N PRO A 55 -2.62 -34.97 3.01
CA PRO A 55 -3.41 -34.71 1.81
C PRO A 55 -4.91 -34.54 2.04
N GLY A 56 -5.47 -34.97 3.18
CA GLY A 56 -6.90 -34.86 3.49
C GLY A 56 -7.35 -33.48 3.98
N ILE A 57 -6.44 -32.57 4.32
CA ILE A 57 -6.80 -31.29 4.95
C ILE A 57 -7.39 -30.28 3.96
N SER A 58 -8.18 -29.37 4.50
CA SER A 58 -8.67 -28.16 3.84
C SER A 58 -8.53 -26.96 4.79
N ILE A 59 -8.60 -25.75 4.24
CA ILE A 59 -8.65 -24.54 5.06
C ILE A 59 -10.01 -24.50 5.76
N ALA A 60 -10.01 -24.29 7.09
CA ALA A 60 -11.23 -24.15 7.86
C ALA A 60 -12.05 -22.94 7.39
N ARG A 61 -13.29 -23.19 6.96
CA ARG A 61 -14.27 -22.19 6.51
C ARG A 61 -15.60 -22.46 7.22
N PRO A 62 -15.72 -22.12 8.52
CA PRO A 62 -16.97 -22.29 9.23
C PRO A 62 -18.07 -21.43 8.58
N PRO A 63 -19.35 -21.81 8.69
CA PRO A 63 -20.45 -20.98 8.24
C PRO A 63 -20.40 -19.60 8.90
N VAL A 64 -20.67 -18.56 8.11
CA VAL A 64 -20.82 -17.20 8.62
C VAL A 64 -22.15 -17.14 9.39
N PRO A 65 -22.15 -16.75 10.68
CA PRO A 65 -23.39 -16.65 11.45
C PRO A 65 -24.38 -15.64 10.85
N ALA A 66 -25.67 -15.89 11.03
CA ALA A 66 -26.70 -14.89 10.72
C ALA A 66 -26.62 -13.70 11.71
N GLY A 67 -27.16 -12.55 11.32
CA GLY A 67 -27.27 -11.39 12.20
C GLY A 67 -25.95 -10.64 12.47
N ILE A 68 -24.92 -10.87 11.65
CA ILE A 68 -23.66 -10.12 11.68
C ILE A 68 -23.37 -9.42 10.34
N GLY A 69 -22.63 -8.32 10.40
CA GLY A 69 -22.05 -7.62 9.27
C GLY A 69 -20.53 -7.73 9.27
N VAL A 70 -19.92 -7.61 8.08
CA VAL A 70 -18.47 -7.53 7.92
C VAL A 70 -18.14 -6.36 7.01
N GLN A 71 -17.33 -5.42 7.51
CA GLN A 71 -16.72 -4.37 6.71
C GLN A 71 -15.25 -4.73 6.49
N ALA A 72 -14.91 -5.09 5.25
CA ALA A 72 -13.54 -5.44 4.89
C ALA A 72 -12.73 -4.22 4.44
N ASN A 73 -11.41 -4.29 4.60
CA ASN A 73 -10.45 -3.33 4.06
C ASN A 73 -10.63 -1.88 4.55
N VAL A 74 -11.21 -1.68 5.74
CA VAL A 74 -11.42 -0.36 6.34
C VAL A 74 -10.06 0.30 6.61
N PRO A 75 -9.74 1.43 5.94
CA PRO A 75 -8.48 2.14 6.19
C PRO A 75 -8.54 2.81 7.57
N TYR A 76 -7.48 2.66 8.36
CA TYR A 76 -7.39 3.29 9.69
C TYR A 76 -6.17 4.19 9.86
N CYS A 77 -5.14 4.03 9.02
CA CYS A 77 -3.94 4.84 9.07
C CYS A 77 -3.23 4.82 7.72
N THR A 78 -2.62 5.94 7.32
CA THR A 78 -1.76 6.02 6.14
C THR A 78 -0.36 6.44 6.57
N LEU A 79 0.63 5.60 6.27
CA LEU A 79 2.04 5.81 6.57
C LEU A 79 2.81 5.97 5.24
N GLY A 80 3.10 7.21 4.86
CA GLY A 80 3.70 7.50 3.55
C GLY A 80 2.84 6.95 2.41
N SER A 81 3.40 6.03 1.62
CA SER A 81 2.68 5.36 0.52
C SER A 81 1.85 4.14 0.94
N ARG A 82 1.87 3.75 2.22
CA ARG A 82 1.22 2.54 2.72
C ARG A 82 -0.02 2.87 3.56
N THR A 83 -1.20 2.45 3.09
CA THR A 83 -2.43 2.47 3.89
C THR A 83 -2.57 1.16 4.68
N LEU A 84 -2.72 1.30 6.00
CA LEU A 84 -3.07 0.22 6.91
C LEU A 84 -4.58 0.02 6.95
N ARG A 85 -5.00 -1.24 6.93
CA ARG A 85 -6.40 -1.64 6.80
C ARG A 85 -6.78 -2.68 7.84
N ALA A 86 -8.02 -2.64 8.29
CA ALA A 86 -8.65 -3.59 9.19
C ALA A 86 -9.92 -4.17 8.56
N ASP A 87 -10.35 -5.32 9.05
CA ASP A 87 -11.70 -5.84 8.80
C ASP A 87 -12.48 -5.77 10.12
N VAL A 88 -13.74 -5.34 10.07
CA VAL A 88 -14.59 -5.16 11.25
C VAL A 88 -15.79 -6.09 11.13
N CYS A 89 -15.97 -6.97 12.12
CA CYS A 89 -17.15 -7.82 12.24
C CYS A 89 -18.04 -7.29 13.35
N TYR A 90 -19.35 -7.18 13.13
CA TYR A 90 -20.23 -6.57 14.13
C TYR A 90 -21.64 -7.18 14.10
N PRO A 91 -22.39 -7.15 15.20
CA PRO A 91 -23.81 -7.53 15.21
C PRO A 91 -24.62 -6.53 14.39
N THR A 92 -25.56 -6.98 13.55
CA THR A 92 -26.38 -6.07 12.73
C THR A 92 -27.42 -5.30 13.54
N GLN A 93 -27.88 -5.88 14.65
CA GLN A 93 -28.77 -5.21 15.58
C GLN A 93 -27.98 -4.19 16.40
N LYS A 94 -28.60 -3.04 16.71
CA LYS A 94 -28.00 -2.03 17.57
C LYS A 94 -28.36 -2.31 19.02
N ARG A 95 -27.37 -2.16 19.92
CA ARG A 95 -27.57 -2.21 21.37
C ARG A 95 -27.34 -0.84 21.98
N ARG A 96 -28.21 -0.39 22.90
CA ARG A 96 -27.98 0.82 23.70
C ARG A 96 -26.68 0.65 24.49
N GLY A 97 -25.76 1.61 24.37
CA GLY A 97 -24.43 1.53 24.97
C GLY A 97 -23.38 0.78 24.14
N GLY A 98 -23.72 0.33 22.91
CA GLY A 98 -22.77 -0.34 22.01
C GLY A 98 -22.40 -1.76 22.45
N TYR A 99 -21.43 -2.36 21.78
CA TYR A 99 -20.89 -3.69 22.06
C TYR A 99 -19.43 -3.60 22.54
N PRO A 100 -18.95 -4.51 23.41
CA PRO A 100 -17.54 -4.61 23.73
C PRO A 100 -16.72 -4.96 22.47
N ALA A 101 -15.54 -4.37 22.34
CA ALA A 101 -14.65 -4.59 21.21
C ALA A 101 -13.54 -5.60 21.52
N VAL A 102 -13.20 -6.45 20.55
CA VAL A 102 -12.07 -7.39 20.58
C VAL A 102 -11.14 -7.10 19.41
N LEU A 103 -9.91 -6.68 19.71
CA LEU A 103 -8.92 -6.39 18.69
C LEU A 103 -8.05 -7.61 18.39
N PHE A 104 -8.11 -8.09 17.15
CA PHE A 104 -7.17 -9.10 16.66
C PHE A 104 -5.92 -8.46 16.06
N ILE A 105 -4.77 -8.88 16.56
CA ILE A 105 -3.45 -8.52 16.00
C ILE A 105 -2.82 -9.82 15.50
N HIS A 106 -2.57 -9.91 14.20
CA HIS A 106 -2.02 -11.13 13.62
C HIS A 106 -0.55 -11.33 14.03
N GLY A 107 -0.14 -12.60 14.12
CA GLY A 107 1.26 -12.98 14.33
C GLY A 107 2.11 -12.87 13.06
N GLY A 108 3.25 -13.56 13.05
CA GLY A 108 4.17 -13.57 11.89
C GLY A 108 5.48 -12.80 12.11
N GLY A 109 5.87 -12.61 13.38
CA GLY A 109 7.19 -12.07 13.75
C GLY A 109 7.46 -10.68 13.18
N TRP A 110 6.44 -9.83 13.09
CA TRP A 110 6.50 -8.47 12.52
C TRP A 110 6.92 -8.39 11.04
N ARG A 111 7.06 -9.53 10.37
CA ARG A 111 7.55 -9.62 8.99
C ARG A 111 6.51 -10.19 8.04
N SER A 112 5.69 -11.13 8.49
CA SER A 112 4.63 -11.77 7.71
C SER A 112 3.30 -11.82 8.49
N GLY A 113 2.36 -12.65 8.05
CA GLY A 113 1.02 -12.79 8.63
C GLY A 113 -0.03 -11.96 7.89
N SER A 114 -1.30 -12.17 8.25
CA SER A 114 -2.44 -11.53 7.59
C SER A 114 -3.62 -11.40 8.54
N ARG A 115 -4.32 -10.26 8.51
CA ARG A 115 -5.51 -10.03 9.34
C ARG A 115 -6.64 -11.03 9.08
N GLU A 116 -6.70 -11.59 7.87
CA GLU A 116 -7.65 -12.60 7.43
C GLU A 116 -7.52 -13.92 8.22
N GLN A 117 -6.40 -14.15 8.91
CA GLN A 117 -6.19 -15.32 9.78
C GLN A 117 -7.23 -15.44 10.90
N HIS A 118 -7.73 -14.30 11.38
CA HIS A 118 -8.66 -14.26 12.51
C HIS A 118 -10.11 -14.02 12.09
N LEU A 119 -10.38 -13.79 10.79
CA LEU A 119 -11.71 -13.42 10.31
C LEU A 119 -12.81 -14.43 10.71
N PRO A 120 -12.62 -15.76 10.59
CA PRO A 120 -13.64 -16.70 11.04
C PRO A 120 -13.95 -16.60 12.53
N MET A 121 -12.95 -16.33 13.37
CA MET A 121 -13.13 -16.15 14.80
C MET A 121 -13.85 -14.84 15.12
N ALA A 122 -13.48 -13.75 14.45
CA ALA A 122 -14.15 -12.45 14.58
C ALA A 122 -15.63 -12.53 14.21
N GLN A 123 -16.00 -13.26 13.16
CA GLN A 123 -17.40 -13.51 12.78
C GLN A 123 -18.17 -14.25 13.89
N GLN A 124 -17.56 -15.24 14.53
CA GLN A 124 -18.17 -15.99 15.63
C GLN A 124 -18.33 -15.16 16.91
N LEU A 125 -17.41 -14.23 17.17
CA LEU A 125 -17.52 -13.28 18.28
C LEU A 125 -18.59 -12.21 18.01
N ALA A 126 -18.70 -11.73 16.78
CA ALA A 126 -19.76 -10.82 16.39
C ALA A 126 -21.15 -11.41 16.65
N ALA A 127 -21.36 -12.70 16.34
CA ALA A 127 -22.61 -13.38 16.64
C ALA A 127 -22.93 -13.49 18.15
N ARG A 128 -21.91 -13.33 19.00
CA ARG A 128 -21.99 -13.37 20.46
C ARG A 128 -22.06 -11.97 21.10
N GLY A 129 -22.22 -10.91 20.30
CA GLY A 129 -22.37 -9.55 20.80
C GLY A 129 -21.06 -8.84 21.08
N TYR A 130 -20.01 -9.13 20.30
CA TYR A 130 -18.75 -8.38 20.28
C TYR A 130 -18.58 -7.66 18.96
N VAL A 131 -17.68 -6.68 18.90
CA VAL A 131 -17.21 -6.03 17.67
C VAL A 131 -15.72 -6.32 17.50
#